data_AF-A0A7U9XL07-F1
#
_entry.id   AF-A0A7U9XL07-F1
#
_cell.length_a   1.000
_cell.length_b   1.000
_cell.length_c   1.000
_cell.angle_alpha   90.00
_cell.angle_beta   90.00
_cell.angle_gamma   90.00
#
_symmetry.space_group_name_H-M   'P 1'
#
loop_
_entity.id
_entity.type
_entity.pdbx_description
1 polymer ?
#
loop_
_entity_poly.entity_id
_entity_poly.type
_entity_poly.pdbx_seq_one_letter_code
_entity_poly.pdbx_strand_id
1 'polypeptide(L)' 'MTVTGREELFREISFIGYYFHWPEEQILKLPSLSRKKYCGEITRINRKINGEKNLFGL' A
#
# COMPACT_ATOMS: atom_id res chain seq x y z
N MET A 1 17.44 -4.58 -6.13
CA MET A 1 16.21 -4.45 -6.95
C MET A 1 15.40 -5.71 -6.74
N THR A 2 14.37 -5.68 -5.89
CA THR A 2 13.49 -6.84 -5.69
C THR A 2 12.44 -6.82 -6.79
N VAL A 3 12.35 -7.88 -7.59
CA VAL A 3 11.26 -8.06 -8.56
C VAL A 3 9.98 -8.28 -7.75
N THR A 4 9.15 -7.25 -7.65
CA THR A 4 7.80 -7.39 -7.07
C THR A 4 6.99 -8.26 -8.03
N GLY A 5 6.41 -9.35 -7.52
CA GLY A 5 5.49 -10.18 -8.31
C GLY A 5 4.27 -9.37 -8.74
N ARG A 6 3.69 -9.70 -9.89
CA ARG A 6 2.50 -8.99 -10.43
C ARG A 6 1.38 -8.87 -9.40
N GLU A 7 1.13 -9.94 -8.64
CA GLU A 7 0.09 -9.97 -7.60
C GLU A 7 0.38 -9.03 -6.43
N GLU A 8 1.65 -8.95 -5.99
CA GLU A 8 2.07 -8.05 -4.92
C GLU A 8 1.96 -6.58 -5.37
N LEU A 9 2.30 -6.29 -6.63
CA LEU A 9 2.14 -4.95 -7.20
C LEU A 9 0.67 -4.52 -7.23
N PHE A 10 -0.24 -5.37 -7.71
CA PHE A 10 -1.69 -5.06 -7.71
C PHE A 10 -2.21 -4.84 -6.29
N ARG A 11 -1.72 -5.61 -5.32
CA ARG A 11 -2.08 -5.45 -3.91
C ARG A 11 -1.60 -4.10 -3.36
N GLU A 12 -0.34 -3.73 -3.59
CA GLU A 12 0.22 -2.43 -3.19
C GLU A 12 -0.58 -1.26 -3.79
N ILE A 13 -0.86 -1.31 -5.11
CA ILE A 13 -1.60 -0.27 -5.82
C ILE A 13 -3.03 -0.15 -5.28
N SER A 14 -3.73 -1.26 -5.14
CA SER A 14 -5.12 -1.27 -4.64
C SER A 14 -5.19 -0.74 -3.22
N PHE A 15 -4.23 -1.10 -2.37
CA PHE A 15 -4.16 -0.64 -0.99
C PHE A 15 -3.90 0.87 -0.90
N ILE A 16 -2.89 1.36 -1.61
CA ILE A 16 -2.56 2.79 -1.64
C ILE A 16 -3.71 3.59 -2.26
N GLY A 17 -4.27 3.13 -3.37
CA GLY A 17 -5.39 3.77 -4.06
C GLY A 17 -6.67 3.82 -3.22
N TYR A 18 -6.97 2.78 -2.44
CA TYR A 18 -8.13 2.77 -1.56
C TYR A 18 -8.04 3.81 -0.44
N TYR A 19 -6.86 3.97 0.19
CA TYR A 19 -6.70 4.87 1.34
C TYR A 19 -6.38 6.32 0.97
N PHE A 20 -5.57 6.54 -0.06
CA PHE A 20 -5.16 7.90 -0.47
C PHE A 20 -5.94 8.43 -1.67
N HIS A 21 -6.76 7.60 -2.32
CA HIS A 21 -7.49 7.95 -3.55
C HIS A 21 -6.59 8.46 -4.67
N TRP A 22 -5.32 8.04 -4.66
CA TRP A 22 -4.38 8.38 -5.72
C TRP A 22 -4.67 7.56 -6.97
N PRO A 23 -4.52 8.14 -8.17
CA PRO A 23 -4.66 7.40 -9.41
C PRO A 23 -3.54 6.36 -9.55
N GLU A 24 -3.88 5.19 -10.10
CA GLU A 24 -2.96 4.07 -10.29
C GLU A 24 -1.64 4.48 -10.97
N GLU A 25 -1.73 5.34 -11.98
CA GLU A 25 -0.56 5.84 -12.72
C GLU A 25 0.46 6.58 -11.84
N GLN A 26 0.00 7.29 -10.80
CA GLN A 26 0.90 7.97 -9.87
C GLN A 26 1.58 6.96 -8.94
N ILE A 27 0.86 5.92 -8.52
CA ILE A 27 1.38 4.89 -7.62
C ILE A 27 2.41 4.01 -8.36
N LEU A 28 2.17 3.72 -9.64
CA LEU A 28 3.11 2.98 -10.50
C LEU A 28 4.44 3.70 -10.72
N LYS A 29 4.44 5.04 -10.71
CA LYS A 29 5.67 5.85 -10.83
C LYS A 29 6.54 5.82 -9.58
N LEU A 30 6.00 5.37 -8.43
CA LEU A 30 6.77 5.27 -7.20
C LEU A 30 7.77 4.09 -7.27
N PRO A 31 8.97 4.23 -6.69
CA PRO A 31 9.85 3.10 -6.43
C PRO A 31 9.17 2.06 -5.53
N SER A 32 9.53 0.78 -5.67
CA SER A 32 8.96 -0.30 -4.84
C SER A 32 9.13 -0.04 -3.34
N LEU A 33 10.29 0.47 -2.93
CA LEU A 33 10.56 0.86 -1.54
C LEU A 33 9.61 1.94 -1.03
N SER A 34 9.24 2.90 -1.89
CA SER A 34 8.30 3.96 -1.52
C SER A 34 6.89 3.41 -1.34
N ARG A 35 6.41 2.54 -2.25
CA ARG A 35 5.12 1.87 -2.09
C ARG A 35 5.04 1.08 -0.79
N LYS A 36 6.08 0.29 -0.47
CA LYS A 36 6.14 -0.45 0.80
C LYS A 36 6.10 0.46 2.03
N LYS A 37 6.77 1.61 1.99
CA LYS A 37 6.68 2.63 3.06
C LYS A 37 5.25 3.17 3.21
N TYR A 38 4.58 3.50 2.11
CA TYR A 38 3.19 3.96 2.16
C TYR A 38 2.26 2.89 2.74
N CYS A 39 2.40 1.63 2.32
CA CYS A 39 1.64 0.53 2.91
C CYS A 39 1.86 0.43 4.43
N GLY A 40 3.10 0.56 4.89
CA GLY A 40 3.42 0.56 6.32
C GLY A 40 2.78 1.72 7.09
N GLU A 41 2.83 2.94 6.56
CA GLU A 41 2.22 4.10 7.20
C GLU A 41 0.69 4.00 7.23
N ILE A 42 0.05 3.54 6.15
CA ILE A 42 -1.40 3.29 6.12
C ILE A 42 -1.78 2.30 7.23
N THR A 43 -1.07 1.18 7.34
CA THR A 43 -1.31 0.19 8.40
C THR A 43 -1.11 0.80 9.79
N ARG A 44 -0.08 1.62 10.00
CA ARG A 44 0.17 2.30 11.29
C ARG A 44 -0.97 3.25 11.66
N ILE A 45 -1.43 4.06 10.70
CA ILE A 45 -2.54 5.00 10.89
C ILE A 45 -3.84 4.24 11.17
N ASN A 46 -4.15 3.23 10.38
CA ASN A 46 -5.38 2.44 10.53
C ASN A 46 -5.41 1.71 11.88
N ARG A 47 -4.28 1.14 12.34
CA ARG A 47 -4.18 0.52 13.67
C ARG A 47 -4.40 1.53 14.79
N LYS A 48 -3.90 2.76 14.64
CA LYS A 48 -4.09 3.83 15.64
C LYS A 48 -5.54 4.29 15.74
N ILE A 49 -6.25 4.36 14.63
CA ILE A 49 -7.63 4.87 14.57
C ILE A 49 -8.65 3.79 14.93
N ASN A 50 -8.48 2.57 14.40
CA ASN A 50 -9.51 1.51 14.43
C ASN A 50 -9.15 0.30 15.33
N GLY A 51 -8.00 0.29 16.01
CA GLY A 51 -7.48 -0.90 16.70
C GLY A 51 -6.90 -1.94 15.72
N GLU A 52 -6.60 -3.18 16.17
CA GLU A 52 -5.96 -4.25 15.38
C GLU A 52 -6.77 -4.81 14.19
N LYS A 53 -7.65 -4.01 13.57
CA LYS A 53 -8.43 -4.42 12.41
C LYS A 53 -7.62 -4.21 11.13
N ASN A 54 -6.83 -5.21 10.73
CA ASN A 54 -6.17 -5.23 9.43
C ASN A 54 -7.18 -5.66 8.34
N LEU A 55 -7.63 -4.71 7.52
CA LEU A 55 -8.55 -4.95 6.39
C LEU A 55 -7.90 -5.78 5.26
N PHE A 56 -6.58 -5.76 5.17
CA PHE A 56 -5.79 -6.54 4.25
C PHE A 56 -4.75 -7.23 5.11
N GLY A 57 -4.76 -8.56 5.17
CA GLY A 57 -3.83 -9.38 5.98
C GLY A 57 -2.39 -9.33 5.46
N LEU A 58 -1.83 -8.12 5.37
CA LEU A 58 -0.46 -7.78 5.00
C LEU A 58 0.45 -7.80 6.24
#